data_AF-A0A6J4Z005-F1
#
_entry.id   AF-A0A6J4Z005-F1
#
_cell.length_a   1.000
_cell.length_b   1.000
_cell.length_c   1.000
_cell.angle_alpha   90.00
_cell.angle_beta   90.00
_cell.angle_gamma   90.00
#
_symmetry.space_group_name_H-M   'P 1'
#
loop_
_entity.id
_entity.type
_entity.pdbx_description
1 polymer ?
#
loop_
_entity_poly.entity_id
_entity_poly.type
_entity_poly.pdbx_seq_one_letter_code
_entity_poly.pdbx_strand_id
1 'polypeptide(L)'
;MPSEDKWERYFKLCGAAAAIATILGVLFGGGFGLYTYYHQKQHELALMVYNLKKDAYYELVDAATAIAYSKNKEDAHQKAAKFNTLYFGRAHIFVVDHVVKKAKLAFYSQLDDALKSGDFWSEGTASSEDLRRKAVELRNACREALNVEEIFSEM
;
A
#
# COMPACT_ATOMS: atom_id res chain seq x y z
N MET A 1 44.80 57.14 -17.75
CA MET A 1 45.00 55.70 -17.47
C MET A 1 44.52 55.44 -16.05
N PRO A 2 43.47 54.62 -15.84
CA PRO A 2 43.03 54.28 -14.49
C PRO A 2 44.17 53.51 -13.79
N SER A 3 44.52 53.92 -12.57
CA SER A 3 45.65 53.39 -11.81
C SER A 3 45.53 51.87 -11.61
N GLU A 4 46.62 51.14 -11.83
CA GLU A 4 46.71 49.67 -11.77
C GLU A 4 46.08 49.08 -10.50
N ASP A 5 46.18 49.79 -9.38
CA ASP A 5 45.59 49.43 -8.08
C ASP A 5 44.06 49.25 -8.10
N LYS A 6 43.34 50.00 -8.96
CA LYS A 6 41.88 49.88 -9.09
C LYS A 6 41.52 48.61 -9.85
N TRP A 7 42.28 48.27 -10.90
CA TRP A 7 42.07 47.07 -11.70
C TRP A 7 42.33 45.79 -10.90
N GLU A 8 43.39 45.76 -10.08
CA GLU A 8 43.66 44.64 -9.17
C GLU A 8 42.55 44.42 -8.14
N ARG A 9 42.01 45.50 -7.56
CA ARG A 9 40.90 45.40 -6.59
C ARG A 9 39.63 44.85 -7.23
N TYR A 10 39.29 45.30 -8.44
CA TYR A 10 38.13 44.78 -9.18
C TYR A 10 38.31 43.30 -9.55
N PHE A 11 39.50 42.89 -10.00
CA PHE A 11 39.78 41.47 -10.30
C PHE A 11 39.67 40.58 -9.06
N LYS A 12 40.20 41.03 -7.91
CA LYS A 12 40.12 40.29 -6.63
C LYS A 12 38.67 40.18 -6.13
N LEU A 13 37.86 41.22 -6.28
CA LEU A 13 36.42 41.22 -5.93
C LEU A 13 35.60 40.30 -6.85
N CYS A 14 35.82 40.36 -8.18
CA CYS A 14 35.15 39.49 -9.14
C CYS A 14 35.54 38.01 -8.95
N GLY A 15 36.82 37.73 -8.69
CA GLY A 15 37.30 36.38 -8.38
C GLY A 15 36.69 35.82 -7.09
N ALA A 16 36.61 36.63 -6.03
CA ALA A 16 35.97 36.24 -4.78
C ALA A 16 34.45 36.00 -4.96
N ALA A 17 33.75 36.83 -5.72
CA ALA A 17 32.33 36.65 -6.03
C ALA A 17 32.07 35.36 -6.83
N ALA A 18 32.91 35.05 -7.81
CA ALA A 18 32.83 33.82 -8.58
C ALA A 18 33.08 32.57 -7.70
N ALA A 19 34.08 32.63 -6.81
CA ALA A 19 34.35 31.55 -5.86
C ALA A 19 33.15 31.30 -4.92
N ILE A 20 32.56 32.37 -4.37
CA ILE A 20 31.38 32.28 -3.50
C ILE A 20 30.17 31.71 -4.27
N ALA A 21 29.93 32.17 -5.51
CA ALA A 21 28.86 31.65 -6.35
C ALA A 21 29.04 30.15 -6.67
N THR A 22 30.29 29.71 -6.88
CA THR A 22 30.60 28.29 -7.15
C THR A 22 30.37 27.45 -5.89
N ILE A 23 30.80 27.92 -4.72
CA ILE A 23 30.58 27.24 -3.44
C ILE A 23 29.09 27.14 -3.14
N LEU A 24 28.33 28.22 -3.32
CA LEU A 24 26.88 28.21 -3.17
C LEU A 24 26.22 27.24 -4.16
N GLY A 25 26.63 27.25 -5.43
CA GLY A 25 26.12 26.33 -6.45
C GLY A 25 26.34 24.86 -6.10
N VAL A 26 27.51 24.51 -5.56
CA VAL A 26 27.80 23.13 -5.09
C VAL A 26 26.97 22.77 -3.86
N LEU A 27 26.81 23.69 -2.90
CA LEU A 27 26.02 23.46 -1.69
C LEU A 27 24.52 23.31 -2.01
N PHE A 28 23.97 24.18 -2.86
CA PHE A 28 22.58 24.09 -3.29
C PHE A 28 22.34 22.85 -4.17
N GLY A 29 23.24 22.55 -5.11
CA GLY A 29 23.15 21.34 -5.95
C GLY A 29 23.27 20.04 -5.14
N GLY A 30 24.21 19.98 -4.20
CA GLY A 30 24.40 18.85 -3.31
C GLY A 30 23.22 18.64 -2.35
N GLY A 31 22.71 19.73 -1.75
CA GLY A 31 21.53 19.68 -0.89
C GLY A 31 20.27 19.26 -1.63
N PHE A 32 20.05 19.80 -2.83
CA PHE A 32 18.93 19.41 -3.69
C PHE A 32 19.03 17.94 -4.13
N GLY A 33 20.23 17.46 -4.50
CA GLY A 33 20.44 16.06 -4.87
C GLY A 33 20.20 15.07 -3.72
N LEU A 34 20.61 15.42 -2.50
CA LEU A 34 20.31 14.61 -1.31
C LEU A 34 18.82 14.62 -0.98
N TYR A 35 18.16 15.77 -1.11
CA TYR A 35 16.72 15.91 -0.92
C TYR A 35 15.95 15.03 -1.90
N THR A 36 16.21 15.15 -3.20
CA THR A 36 15.52 14.35 -4.22
C THR A 36 15.79 12.86 -4.07
N TYR A 37 17.02 12.46 -3.73
CA TYR A 37 17.34 11.06 -3.43
C TYR A 37 16.55 10.50 -2.24
N TYR A 38 16.45 11.26 -1.15
CA TYR A 38 15.70 10.83 0.03
C TYR A 38 14.21 10.69 -0.27
N HIS A 39 13.61 11.69 -0.94
CA HIS A 39 12.21 11.65 -1.33
C HIS A 39 11.92 10.50 -2.32
N GLN A 40 12.81 10.26 -3.28
CA GLN A 40 12.68 9.14 -4.22
C GLN A 40 12.72 7.79 -3.50
N LYS A 41 13.60 7.61 -2.51
CA LYS A 41 13.68 6.36 -1.73
C LYS A 41 12.44 6.13 -0.86
N GLN A 42 11.90 7.18 -0.26
CA GLN A 42 10.64 7.10 0.50
C GLN A 42 9.48 6.70 -0.42
N HIS A 43 9.40 7.29 -1.62
CA HIS A 43 8.38 6.96 -2.60
C HIS A 43 8.51 5.51 -3.11
N GLU A 44 9.73 5.04 -3.41
CA GLU A 44 9.99 3.64 -3.79
C GLU A 44 9.52 2.66 -2.70
N LEU A 45 9.80 2.98 -1.43
CA LEU A 45 9.38 2.14 -0.31
C LEU A 45 7.86 2.15 -0.13
N ALA A 46 7.22 3.31 -0.26
CA ALA A 46 5.76 3.43 -0.22
C ALA A 46 5.09 2.62 -1.35
N LEU A 47 5.61 2.71 -2.58
CA LEU A 47 5.15 1.91 -3.72
C LEU A 47 5.33 0.41 -3.50
N MET A 48 6.47 -0.01 -2.93
CA MET A 48 6.72 -1.41 -2.62
C MET A 48 5.71 -1.94 -1.60
N VAL A 49 5.46 -1.19 -0.52
CA VAL A 49 4.47 -1.56 0.51
C VAL A 49 3.07 -1.60 -0.09
N TYR A 50 2.72 -0.63 -0.93
CA TYR A 50 1.44 -0.61 -1.63
C TYR A 50 1.22 -1.84 -2.51
N ASN A 51 2.19 -2.19 -3.35
CA ASN A 51 2.10 -3.36 -4.22
C ASN A 51 1.96 -4.65 -3.40
N LEU A 52 2.72 -4.78 -2.32
CA LEU A 52 2.64 -5.94 -1.44
C LEU A 52 1.27 -6.06 -0.75
N LYS A 53 0.69 -4.95 -0.28
CA LYS A 53 -0.67 -4.91 0.26
C LYS A 53 -1.70 -5.26 -0.80
N LYS A 54 -1.60 -4.61 -1.96
CA LYS A 54 -2.50 -4.79 -3.11
C LYS A 54 -2.60 -6.26 -3.50
N ASP A 55 -1.48 -6.93 -3.71
CA ASP A 55 -1.45 -8.33 -4.13
C ASP A 55 -2.06 -9.25 -3.07
N ALA A 56 -1.71 -9.03 -1.80
CA ALA A 56 -2.29 -9.80 -0.69
C ALA A 56 -3.80 -9.58 -0.55
N TYR A 57 -4.27 -8.37 -0.77
CA TYR A 57 -5.69 -8.01 -0.62
C TYR A 57 -6.53 -8.58 -1.75
N TYR A 58 -6.05 -8.50 -2.99
CA TYR A 58 -6.74 -9.12 -4.13
C TYR A 58 -6.83 -10.62 -3.96
N GLU A 59 -5.73 -11.30 -3.61
CA GLU A 59 -5.75 -12.75 -3.40
C GLU A 59 -6.71 -13.16 -2.27
N LEU A 60 -6.77 -12.38 -1.18
CA LEU A 60 -7.66 -12.66 -0.06
C LEU A 60 -9.13 -12.48 -0.46
N VAL A 61 -9.44 -11.40 -1.17
CA VAL A 61 -10.80 -11.11 -1.66
C VAL A 61 -11.23 -12.16 -2.67
N ASP A 62 -10.38 -12.52 -3.63
CA ASP A 62 -10.68 -13.56 -4.62
C ASP A 62 -10.95 -14.92 -3.95
N ALA A 63 -10.16 -15.28 -2.94
CA ALA A 63 -10.40 -16.49 -2.16
C ALA A 63 -11.74 -16.42 -1.39
N ALA A 64 -12.04 -15.30 -0.74
CA ALA A 64 -13.30 -15.10 -0.02
C ALA A 64 -14.52 -15.16 -0.95
N THR A 65 -14.44 -14.51 -2.12
CA THR A 65 -15.46 -14.55 -3.15
C THR A 65 -15.63 -15.96 -3.70
N ALA A 66 -14.55 -16.68 -4.00
CA ALA A 66 -14.63 -18.05 -4.49
C ALA A 66 -15.39 -18.98 -3.52
N ILE A 67 -15.22 -18.78 -2.20
CA ILE A 67 -15.96 -19.50 -1.16
C ILE A 67 -17.42 -19.05 -1.11
N ALA A 68 -17.69 -17.75 -1.10
CA ALA A 68 -19.05 -17.21 -1.04
C ALA A 68 -19.96 -17.62 -2.22
N TYR A 69 -19.36 -17.98 -3.35
CA TYR A 69 -20.05 -18.48 -4.54
C TYR A 69 -19.86 -19.98 -4.79
N SER A 70 -19.36 -20.73 -3.81
CA SER A 70 -19.27 -22.19 -3.93
C SER A 70 -20.64 -22.86 -3.86
N LYS A 71 -20.80 -23.96 -4.58
CA LYS A 71 -22.10 -24.62 -4.82
C LYS A 71 -22.40 -25.75 -3.85
N ASN A 72 -21.40 -26.25 -3.15
CA ASN A 72 -21.52 -27.36 -2.22
C ASN A 72 -20.46 -27.25 -1.11
N LYS A 73 -20.69 -28.02 -0.03
CA LYS A 73 -19.85 -28.00 1.18
C LYS A 73 -18.41 -28.40 0.91
N GLU A 74 -18.20 -29.39 0.05
CA GLU A 74 -16.87 -29.94 -0.22
C GLU A 74 -16.00 -28.94 -1.01
N ASP A 75 -16.57 -28.31 -2.05
CA ASP A 75 -15.94 -27.25 -2.82
C ASP A 75 -15.57 -26.06 -1.92
N ALA A 76 -16.47 -25.69 -1.01
CA ALA A 76 -16.21 -24.65 -0.04
C ALA A 76 -15.07 -24.97 0.93
N HIS A 77 -15.02 -26.19 1.47
CA HIS A 77 -13.93 -26.62 2.34
C HIS A 77 -12.58 -26.60 1.63
N GLN A 78 -12.54 -27.05 0.37
CA GLN A 78 -11.32 -26.99 -0.44
C GLN A 78 -10.86 -25.55 -0.68
N LYS A 79 -11.80 -24.65 -1.02
CA LYS A 79 -11.49 -23.23 -1.23
C LYS A 79 -11.16 -22.50 0.07
N ALA A 80 -11.76 -22.90 1.18
CA ALA A 80 -11.46 -22.37 2.52
C ALA A 80 -10.01 -22.66 2.93
N ALA A 81 -9.40 -23.76 2.49
CA ALA A 81 -7.98 -24.02 2.73
C ALA A 81 -7.07 -22.94 2.14
N LYS A 82 -7.38 -22.47 0.92
CA LYS A 82 -6.64 -21.35 0.28
C LYS A 82 -6.84 -20.05 1.06
N PHE A 83 -8.08 -19.74 1.43
CA PHE A 83 -8.38 -18.56 2.25
C PHE A 83 -7.65 -18.59 3.59
N ASN A 84 -7.68 -19.72 4.31
CA ASN A 84 -7.01 -19.88 5.59
C ASN A 84 -5.49 -19.71 5.46
N THR A 85 -4.89 -20.26 4.40
CA THR A 85 -3.46 -20.08 4.12
C THR A 85 -3.11 -18.60 3.96
N LEU A 86 -3.93 -17.83 3.24
CA LEU A 86 -3.72 -16.38 3.08
C LEU A 86 -3.98 -15.62 4.38
N TYR A 87 -5.06 -15.96 5.07
CA TYR A 87 -5.50 -15.33 6.30
C TYR A 87 -4.45 -15.44 7.42
N PHE A 88 -3.87 -16.63 7.62
CA PHE A 88 -2.85 -16.89 8.64
C PHE A 88 -1.43 -16.63 8.12
N GLY A 89 -1.10 -17.09 6.92
CA GLY A 89 0.26 -17.01 6.37
C GLY A 89 0.70 -15.59 6.04
N ARG A 90 -0.23 -14.69 5.71
CA ARG A 90 0.05 -13.28 5.43
C ARG A 90 -0.51 -12.34 6.50
N ALA A 91 -0.73 -12.85 7.73
CA ALA A 91 -1.36 -12.09 8.82
C ALA A 91 -0.72 -10.72 9.08
N HIS A 92 0.61 -10.64 8.98
CA HIS A 92 1.42 -9.43 9.20
C HIS A 92 1.05 -8.26 8.27
N ILE A 93 0.63 -8.55 7.03
CA ILE A 93 0.24 -7.52 6.04
C ILE A 93 -1.06 -6.83 6.45
N PHE A 94 -1.95 -7.55 7.13
CA PHE A 94 -3.29 -7.07 7.49
C PHE A 94 -3.35 -6.46 8.90
N VAL A 95 -2.25 -6.44 9.67
CA VAL A 95 -2.26 -5.90 11.04
C VAL A 95 -2.39 -4.38 11.04
N VAL A 96 -1.80 -3.73 10.04
CA VAL A 96 -1.74 -2.27 9.92
C VAL A 96 -3.12 -1.69 9.60
N ASP A 97 -3.91 -2.39 8.80
CA ASP A 97 -5.18 -1.89 8.28
C ASP A 97 -6.36 -2.43 9.10
N HIS A 98 -6.71 -1.70 10.16
CA HIS A 98 -7.74 -2.10 11.13
C HIS A 98 -9.10 -2.45 10.50
N VAL A 99 -9.50 -1.73 9.44
CA VAL A 99 -10.76 -1.96 8.72
C VAL A 99 -10.72 -3.33 8.01
N VAL A 100 -9.62 -3.64 7.33
CA VAL A 100 -9.40 -4.94 6.68
C VAL A 100 -9.34 -6.05 7.71
N LYS A 101 -8.62 -5.84 8.82
CA LYS A 101 -8.53 -6.79 9.94
C LYS A 101 -9.89 -7.16 10.50
N LYS A 102 -10.76 -6.16 10.71
CA LYS A 102 -12.13 -6.37 11.21
C LYS A 102 -12.98 -7.14 10.20
N ALA A 103 -12.93 -6.75 8.92
CA ALA A 103 -13.72 -7.38 7.88
C ALA A 103 -13.30 -8.84 7.63
N LYS A 104 -12.00 -9.14 7.63
CA LYS A 104 -11.51 -10.52 7.46
C LYS A 104 -11.92 -11.43 8.62
N LEU A 105 -11.93 -10.91 9.86
CA LEU A 105 -12.37 -11.65 11.03
C LEU A 105 -13.87 -11.94 10.97
N ALA A 106 -14.67 -10.95 10.56
CA ALA A 106 -16.10 -11.13 10.38
C ALA A 106 -16.42 -12.17 9.30
N PHE A 107 -15.71 -12.14 8.17
CA PHE A 107 -15.86 -13.17 7.13
C PHE A 107 -15.44 -14.56 7.63
N TYR A 108 -14.30 -14.67 8.31
CA TYR A 108 -13.83 -15.95 8.86
C TYR A 108 -14.81 -16.53 9.89
N SER A 109 -15.35 -15.71 10.79
CA SER A 109 -16.37 -16.15 11.76
C SER A 109 -17.60 -16.68 11.04
N GLN A 110 -18.12 -15.94 10.06
CA GLN A 110 -19.28 -16.36 9.29
C GLN A 110 -19.01 -17.66 8.52
N LEU A 111 -17.80 -17.81 7.97
CA LEU A 111 -17.37 -19.03 7.29
C LEU A 111 -17.27 -20.22 8.25
N ASP A 112 -16.73 -20.03 9.45
CA ASP A 112 -16.63 -21.10 10.45
C ASP A 112 -18.01 -21.56 10.91
N ASP A 113 -18.92 -20.61 11.17
CA ASP A 113 -20.33 -20.89 11.51
C ASP A 113 -21.05 -21.60 10.34
N ALA A 114 -20.74 -21.21 9.10
CA ALA A 114 -21.26 -21.84 7.88
C ALA A 114 -20.86 -23.30 7.74
N LEU A 115 -19.58 -23.59 7.96
CA LEU A 115 -19.01 -24.93 7.80
C LEU A 115 -19.50 -25.90 8.89
N LYS A 116 -19.76 -25.38 10.10
CA LYS A 116 -20.30 -26.12 11.24
C LYS A 116 -21.79 -26.42 11.11
N SER A 117 -22.60 -25.44 10.69
CA SER A 117 -24.07 -25.60 10.58
C SER A 117 -24.49 -26.53 9.44
N GLY A 118 -23.75 -26.56 8.32
CA GLY A 118 -24.05 -27.44 7.18
C GLY A 118 -25.15 -26.95 6.23
N ASP A 119 -25.90 -25.90 6.60
CA ASP A 119 -27.09 -25.40 5.91
C ASP A 119 -26.80 -24.30 4.86
N PHE A 120 -25.61 -24.31 4.25
CA PHE A 120 -25.09 -23.11 3.56
C PHE A 120 -25.14 -23.12 2.02
N TRP A 121 -25.31 -24.30 1.41
CA TRP A 121 -24.86 -24.48 0.03
C TRP A 121 -25.96 -24.51 -1.04
N SER A 122 -27.22 -24.38 -0.64
CA SER A 122 -28.31 -24.09 -1.58
C SER A 122 -28.35 -22.60 -1.86
N GLU A 123 -28.21 -22.25 -3.13
CA GLU A 123 -28.35 -20.87 -3.62
C GLU A 123 -29.70 -20.28 -3.16
N GLY A 124 -29.66 -19.10 -2.54
CA GLY A 124 -30.85 -18.44 -1.98
C GLY A 124 -31.13 -18.71 -0.50
N THR A 125 -30.25 -19.44 0.22
CA THR A 125 -30.31 -19.53 1.69
C THR A 125 -29.80 -18.26 2.35
N ALA A 126 -30.42 -17.85 3.47
CA ALA A 126 -30.03 -16.64 4.21
C ALA A 126 -28.55 -16.65 4.62
N SER A 127 -28.04 -17.85 4.92
CA SER A 127 -26.66 -18.11 5.27
C SER A 127 -25.72 -17.81 4.10
N SER A 128 -26.00 -18.35 2.89
CA SER A 128 -25.24 -18.05 1.66
C SER A 128 -25.18 -16.55 1.34
N GLU A 129 -26.30 -15.84 1.51
CA GLU A 129 -26.39 -14.39 1.30
C GLU A 129 -25.59 -13.59 2.33
N ASP A 130 -25.58 -14.03 3.59
CA ASP A 130 -24.76 -13.40 4.64
C ASP A 130 -23.26 -13.52 4.34
N LEU A 131 -22.79 -14.67 3.85
CA LEU A 131 -21.37 -14.84 3.48
C LEU A 131 -20.99 -14.03 2.25
N ARG A 132 -21.89 -13.93 1.24
CA ARG A 132 -21.73 -13.04 0.09
C ARG A 132 -21.62 -11.58 0.54
N ARG A 133 -22.51 -11.15 1.46
CA ARG A 133 -22.45 -9.80 2.06
C ARG A 133 -21.12 -9.58 2.77
N LYS A 134 -20.64 -10.54 3.56
CA LYS A 134 -19.32 -10.45 4.24
C LYS A 134 -18.14 -10.42 3.28
N ALA A 135 -18.19 -11.16 2.17
CA ALA A 135 -17.17 -11.08 1.13
C ALA A 135 -17.13 -9.68 0.48
N VAL A 136 -18.31 -9.07 0.24
CA VAL A 136 -18.40 -7.69 -0.28
C VAL A 136 -17.89 -6.67 0.74
N GLU A 137 -18.23 -6.83 2.03
CA GLU A 137 -17.68 -5.99 3.11
C GLU A 137 -16.14 -6.07 3.14
N LEU A 138 -15.56 -7.27 3.03
CA LEU A 138 -14.11 -7.47 2.95
C LEU A 138 -13.50 -6.79 1.73
N ARG A 139 -14.11 -6.95 0.54
CA ARG A 139 -13.67 -6.27 -0.69
C ARG A 139 -13.66 -4.75 -0.51
N ASN A 140 -14.73 -4.19 0.05
CA ASN A 140 -14.85 -2.74 0.23
C ASN A 140 -13.81 -2.23 1.25
N ALA A 141 -13.57 -2.97 2.33
CA ALA A 141 -12.51 -2.66 3.30
C ALA A 141 -11.11 -2.69 2.67
N CYS A 142 -10.81 -3.71 1.85
CA CYS A 142 -9.54 -3.77 1.11
C CYS A 142 -9.40 -2.60 0.13
N ARG A 143 -10.47 -2.21 -0.57
CA ARG A 143 -10.47 -1.06 -1.47
C ARG A 143 -10.20 0.25 -0.73
N GLU A 144 -10.83 0.43 0.43
CA GLU A 144 -10.64 1.63 1.26
C GLU A 144 -9.23 1.70 1.85
N ALA A 145 -8.66 0.57 2.28
CA ALA A 145 -7.29 0.53 2.80
C ALA A 145 -6.22 0.72 1.70
N LEU A 146 -6.57 0.53 0.43
CA LEU A 146 -5.70 0.82 -0.71
C LEU A 146 -5.83 2.27 -1.20
N ASN A 147 -6.45 3.18 -0.42
CA ASN A 147 -6.70 4.52 -0.90
C ASN A 147 -5.40 5.23 -1.28
N VAL A 148 -5.36 5.65 -2.55
CA VAL A 148 -4.15 5.98 -3.31
C VAL A 148 -3.70 7.42 -3.03
N GLU A 149 -4.56 8.24 -2.40
CA GLU A 149 -4.27 9.64 -2.10
C GLU A 149 -3.01 9.82 -1.26
N GLU A 150 -2.69 8.97 -0.28
CA GLU A 150 -1.44 9.10 0.49
C GLU A 150 -0.16 8.88 -0.34
N ILE A 151 -0.23 8.16 -1.46
CA ILE A 151 0.96 7.81 -2.27
C ILE A 151 1.15 8.80 -3.43
N PHE A 152 0.07 9.44 -3.89
CA PHE A 152 0.07 10.26 -5.10
C PHE A 152 -0.38 11.72 -4.86
N SER A 153 -0.75 12.13 -3.64
CA SER A 153 -1.13 13.52 -3.34
C SER A 153 0.05 14.46 -3.10
N GLU A 154 1.26 13.94 -2.89
CA GLU A 154 2.50 14.73 -2.74
C GLU A 154 3.31 14.88 -4.04
N MET A 155 2.63 14.87 -5.20
CA MET A 155 3.20 15.28 -6.49
C MET A 155 2.82 16.71 -6.86
#